data_AF-A0A1E1XTD1-F1
#
_entry.id   AF-A0A1E1XTD1-F1
#
_cell.length_a   1.000
_cell.length_b   1.000
_cell.length_c   1.000
_cell.angle_alpha   90.00
_cell.angle_beta   90.00
_cell.angle_gamma   90.00
#
_symmetry.space_group_name_H-M   'P 1'
#
loop_
_entity.id
_entity.type
_entity.pdbx_description
1 polymer ?
#
loop_
_entity_poly.entity_id
_entity_poly.type
_entity_poly.pdbx_seq_one_letter_code
_entity_poly.pdbx_strand_id
1 'polypeptide(L)'
;QRPVIPPLPGRNVTWRPASGSGNARQNKGLGETCANDGECKWYLCCLRANDTTTCQRKSVRGEACSDGQIKGGYHRDHCPCLMRRDQCTK
;
A
#
# COMPACT_ATOMS: atom_id res chain seq x y z
N GLN A 1 -43.59 12.55 -10.66
CA GLN A 1 -42.80 12.04 -11.79
C GLN A 1 -41.45 12.75 -11.78
N ARG A 2 -40.32 12.03 -11.64
CA ARG A 2 -38.97 12.63 -11.68
C ARG A 2 -38.53 12.75 -13.14
N PRO A 3 -37.98 13.89 -13.58
CA PRO A 3 -37.54 14.04 -14.96
C PRO A 3 -36.28 13.21 -15.22
N VAL A 4 -36.28 12.46 -16.32
CA VAL A 4 -35.16 11.66 -16.80
C VAL A 4 -34.28 12.59 -17.64
N ILE A 5 -33.06 12.89 -17.17
CA ILE A 5 -32.12 13.75 -17.89
C ILE A 5 -31.42 12.88 -18.96
N PRO A 6 -31.49 13.23 -20.25
CA PRO A 6 -30.82 12.47 -21.30
C PRO A 6 -29.28 12.62 -21.20
N PRO A 7 -28.50 11.55 -21.44
CA PRO A 7 -27.05 11.62 -21.39
C PRO A 7 -26.50 12.45 -22.55
N LEU A 8 -25.59 13.39 -22.24
CA LEU A 8 -24.91 14.22 -23.23
C LEU A 8 -23.93 13.39 -24.09
N PRO A 9 -23.88 13.63 -25.41
CA PRO A 9 -23.00 12.90 -26.32
C PRO A 9 -21.55 13.34 -26.12
N GLY A 10 -20.63 12.38 -25.96
CA GLY A 10 -19.18 12.63 -25.93
C GLY A 10 -18.43 12.15 -24.68
N ARG A 11 -19.11 11.57 -23.68
CA ARG A 11 -18.39 10.89 -22.58
C ARG A 11 -18.14 9.43 -22.93
N ASN A 12 -16.98 9.16 -23.54
CA ASN A 12 -16.37 7.83 -23.50
C ASN A 12 -16.08 7.50 -22.04
N VAL A 13 -17.00 6.81 -21.37
CA VAL A 13 -16.73 6.18 -20.07
C VAL A 13 -15.81 4.99 -20.36
N THR A 14 -14.53 5.29 -20.59
CA THR A 14 -13.49 4.29 -20.45
C THR A 14 -13.52 3.84 -18.99
N TRP A 15 -13.86 2.58 -18.77
CA TRP A 15 -13.65 1.90 -17.51
C TRP A 15 -12.18 2.05 -17.12
N ARG A 16 -11.87 3.07 -16.32
CA ARG A 16 -10.54 3.18 -15.72
C ARG A 16 -10.50 2.12 -14.62
N PRO A 17 -9.54 1.18 -14.67
CA PRO A 17 -9.46 0.10 -13.71
C PRO A 17 -9.28 0.70 -12.31
N ALA A 18 -9.93 0.09 -11.33
CA ALA A 18 -9.74 0.42 -9.93
C ALA A 18 -8.25 0.26 -9.59
N SER A 19 -7.49 1.36 -9.49
CA SER A 19 -6.15 1.44 -8.92
C SER A 19 -5.56 2.81 -9.24
N GLY A 20 -5.68 3.77 -8.32
CA GLY A 20 -4.91 5.01 -8.46
C GLY A 20 -5.48 6.20 -7.73
N SER A 21 -4.87 6.46 -6.58
CA SER A 21 -4.59 7.81 -6.09
C SER A 21 -5.68 8.49 -5.26
N GLY A 22 -5.47 8.48 -3.94
CA GLY A 22 -5.92 9.56 -3.08
C GLY A 22 -6.39 9.09 -1.70
N ASN A 23 -5.47 9.08 -0.73
CA ASN A 23 -5.74 9.31 0.69
C ASN A 23 -7.02 8.66 1.28
N ALA A 24 -7.23 7.37 1.06
CA ALA A 24 -8.28 6.63 1.75
C ALA A 24 -7.71 5.31 2.26
N ARG A 25 -7.70 5.14 3.60
CA ARG A 25 -7.51 3.88 4.35
C ARG A 25 -6.08 3.40 4.59
N GLN A 26 -5.30 4.12 5.41
CA GLN A 26 -4.29 3.46 6.29
C GLN A 26 -5.00 2.62 7.37
N ASN A 27 -5.95 1.77 6.96
CA ASN A 27 -6.77 0.98 7.86
C ASN A 27 -6.33 -0.48 7.88
N LYS A 28 -5.48 -0.90 6.93
CA LYS A 28 -5.09 -2.30 6.85
C LYS A 28 -4.25 -2.70 8.05
N GLY A 29 -4.74 -3.73 8.74
CA GLY A 29 -4.10 -4.34 9.89
C GLY A 29 -2.99 -5.31 9.50
N LEU A 30 -2.29 -5.81 10.50
CA LEU A 30 -1.25 -6.81 10.33
C LEU A 30 -1.83 -8.09 9.69
N GLY A 31 -1.18 -8.58 8.64
CA GLY A 31 -1.60 -9.77 7.89
C GLY A 31 -2.61 -9.50 6.78
N GLU A 32 -3.15 -8.28 6.66
CA GLU A 32 -4.07 -7.96 5.57
C GLU A 32 -3.34 -7.76 4.25
N THR A 33 -3.97 -8.20 3.15
CA THR A 33 -3.42 -8.03 1.81
C THR A 33 -3.32 -6.55 1.44
N CYS A 34 -2.15 -6.10 1.02
CA CYS A 34 -1.86 -4.72 0.63
C CYS A 34 -1.27 -4.66 -0.79
N ALA A 35 -1.49 -3.56 -1.50
CA ALA A 35 -0.81 -3.30 -2.77
C ALA A 35 0.47 -2.47 -2.57
N ASN A 36 0.47 -1.58 -1.57
CA ASN A 36 1.58 -0.71 -1.23
C ASN A 36 1.61 -0.36 0.26
N ASP A 37 2.74 0.20 0.72
CA ASP A 37 2.91 0.69 2.09
C ASP A 37 1.87 1.74 2.51
N GLY A 38 1.32 2.50 1.55
CA GLY A 38 0.33 3.55 1.80
C GLY A 38 -1.04 3.04 2.26
N GLU A 39 -1.35 1.76 2.05
CA GLU A 39 -2.59 1.13 2.53
C GLU A 39 -2.46 0.60 3.97
N CYS A 40 -1.24 0.30 4.40
CA CYS A 40 -0.96 -0.19 5.74
C CYS A 40 -0.90 0.95 6.76
N LYS A 41 -1.11 0.65 8.04
CA LYS A 41 -0.91 1.61 9.12
C LYS A 41 0.54 2.11 9.15
N TRP A 42 0.77 3.31 9.68
CA TRP A 42 2.10 3.95 9.73
C TRP A 42 3.23 3.07 10.32
N TYR A 43 2.89 2.16 11.23
CA TYR A 43 3.81 1.23 11.89
C TYR A 43 3.97 -0.12 11.17
N LEU A 44 3.29 -0.29 10.03
CA LEU A 44 3.31 -1.48 9.18
C LEU A 44 3.89 -1.13 7.82
N CYS A 45 4.45 -2.12 7.14
CA CYS A 45 4.89 -2.02 5.76
C CYS A 45 4.19 -3.07 4.90
N CYS A 46 4.15 -2.89 3.59
CA CYS A 46 3.61 -3.89 2.70
C CYS A 46 4.73 -4.86 2.28
N LEU A 47 4.69 -6.10 2.76
CA LEU A 47 5.71 -7.10 2.51
C LEU A 47 5.17 -8.23 1.62
N ARG A 48 5.91 -8.58 0.58
CA ARG A 48 5.62 -9.70 -0.31
C ARG A 48 6.23 -10.98 0.24
N ALA A 49 5.39 -11.85 0.80
CA ALA A 49 5.76 -13.20 1.20
C ALA A 49 5.24 -14.20 0.14
N ASN A 50 6.17 -14.88 -0.53
CA ASN A 50 5.90 -15.75 -1.69
C ASN A 50 5.16 -14.98 -2.82
N ASP A 51 3.86 -15.18 -2.94
CA ASP A 51 3.00 -14.61 -3.99
C ASP A 51 2.00 -13.58 -3.47
N THR A 52 1.93 -13.37 -2.15
CA THR A 52 0.98 -12.44 -1.55
C THR A 52 1.71 -11.30 -0.86
N THR A 53 1.22 -10.09 -1.07
CA THR A 53 1.66 -8.88 -0.36
C THR A 53 0.75 -8.63 0.83
N THR A 54 1.30 -8.62 2.04
CA THR A 54 0.54 -8.39 3.28
C THR A 54 1.20 -7.34 4.16
N CYS A 55 0.40 -6.64 4.95
CA CYS A 55 0.90 -5.65 5.89
C CYS A 55 1.64 -6.34 7.04
N GLN A 56 2.94 -6.14 7.15
CA GLN A 56 3.79 -6.71 8.19
C GLN A 56 4.36 -5.62 9.09
N ARG A 57 4.81 -6.00 10.28
CA ARG A 57 5.39 -5.04 11.23
C ARG A 57 6.69 -4.49 10.69
N LYS A 58 6.85 -3.18 10.82
CA LYS A 58 8.15 -2.55 10.64
C LYS A 58 9.12 -3.09 11.70
N SER A 59 10.36 -3.28 11.29
CA SER A 59 11.40 -3.75 12.19
C SER A 59 11.67 -2.69 13.26
N VAL A 60 11.81 -3.14 14.51
CA VAL A 60 12.22 -2.28 15.62
C VAL A 60 13.74 -2.28 15.74
N ARG A 61 14.28 -1.33 16.50
CA ARG A 61 15.73 -1.20 16.68
C ARG A 61 16.35 -2.50 17.21
N GLY A 62 17.29 -3.07 16.46
CA GLY A 62 17.95 -4.34 16.78
C GLY A 62 17.43 -5.56 16.00
N GLU A 63 16.35 -5.42 15.24
CA GLU A 63 15.84 -6.48 14.35
C GLU A 63 16.41 -6.32 12.93
N ALA A 64 16.47 -7.43 12.18
CA ALA A 64 16.80 -7.41 10.77
C ALA A 64 15.79 -6.56 9.99
N CYS A 65 16.28 -5.68 9.13
CA CYS A 65 15.43 -4.80 8.35
C CYS A 65 16.02 -4.55 6.96
N SER A 66 15.15 -4.18 6.01
CA SER A 66 15.56 -3.92 4.63
C SER A 66 15.03 -2.57 4.18
N ASP A 67 15.94 -1.72 3.74
CA ASP A 67 15.62 -0.39 3.18
C ASP A 67 15.23 -0.49 1.68
N GLY A 68 15.34 -1.67 1.08
CA GLY A 68 15.05 -1.90 -0.32
C GLY A 68 13.56 -1.94 -0.62
N GLN A 69 12.92 -0.78 -0.81
CA GLN A 69 11.59 -0.74 -1.42
C GLN A 69 11.67 -1.11 -2.91
N ILE A 70 10.82 -2.05 -3.34
CA ILE A 70 10.70 -2.41 -4.75
C ILE A 70 9.76 -1.43 -5.44
N LYS A 71 10.08 -1.09 -6.70
CA LYS A 71 9.25 -0.26 -7.59
C LYS A 71 7.80 -0.77 -7.60
N GLY A 72 6.88 0.03 -7.05
CA GLY A 72 5.50 -0.38 -6.76
C GLY A 72 5.07 -0.10 -5.33
N GLY A 73 6.02 0.12 -4.42
CA GLY A 73 5.74 0.57 -3.06
C GLY A 73 5.57 -0.55 -2.04
N TYR A 74 6.15 -1.74 -2.29
CA TYR A 74 6.17 -2.89 -1.38
C TYR A 74 7.60 -3.41 -1.21
N HIS A 75 7.83 -4.18 -0.14
CA HIS A 75 9.09 -4.80 0.25
C HIS A 75 9.03 -6.32 0.00
N ARG A 76 10.17 -7.01 -0.17
CA ARG A 76 10.19 -8.47 -0.44
C ARG A 76 10.78 -9.29 0.70
N ASP A 77 11.84 -8.80 1.34
CA ASP A 77 12.56 -9.55 2.37
C ASP A 77 12.15 -9.12 3.78
N HIS A 78 12.40 -7.86 4.11
CA HIS A 78 12.09 -7.29 5.42
C HIS A 78 11.44 -5.92 5.27
N CYS A 79 10.64 -5.57 6.27
CA CYS A 79 10.13 -4.21 6.38
C CYS A 79 11.27 -3.23 6.73
N PRO A 80 11.10 -1.94 6.39
CA PRO A 80 12.00 -0.89 6.87
C PRO A 80 11.82 -0.68 8.37
N CYS A 81 12.75 0.07 8.97
CA CYS A 81 12.65 0.44 10.37
C CYS A 81 11.36 1.23 10.67
N LEU A 82 10.81 1.02 11.86
CA LEU A 82 9.63 1.75 12.34
C LEU A 82 9.90 3.26 12.42
N MET A 83 11.05 3.63 12.99
CA MET A 83 11.49 5.02 13.04
C MET A 83 12.39 5.33 11.86
N ARG A 84 12.18 6.50 11.24
CA ARG A 84 13.09 7.02 10.20
C ARG A 84 14.51 7.35 10.69
N ARG A 85 14.73 7.36 12.01
CA ARG A 85 16.06 7.57 12.62
C ARG A 85 16.80 6.26 12.85
N ASP A 86 16.11 5.13 12.86
CA ASP A 86 16.74 3.83 12.96
C ASP A 86 17.29 3.48 11.57
N GLN A 87 18.56 3.10 11.52
CA GLN A 87 19.22 2.68 10.28
C GLN A 87 19.29 1.16 10.25
N CYS A 88 18.94 0.57 9.10
CA CYS A 88 19.22 -0.83 8.86
C CYS A 88 20.72 -1.05 8.73
N THR A 89 21.32 -1.58 9.79
CA THR A 89 22.69 -2.11 9.75
C THR A 89 22.63 -3.50 9.14
N LYS A 90 23.33 -3.69 8.02
CA LYS A 90 23.41 -4.97 7.30
C LYS A 90 24.21 -6.00 8.08
#